data_AF-A0A078F0T3-F1
#
_entry.id   AF-A0A078F0T3-F1
#
_cell.length_a   1.000
_cell.length_b   1.000
_cell.length_c   1.000
_cell.angle_alpha   90.00
_cell.angle_beta   90.00
_cell.angle_gamma   90.00
#
_symmetry.space_group_name_H-M   'P 1'
#
loop_
_entity.id
_entity.type
_entity.pdbx_description
1 polymer ?
#
loop_
_entity_poly.entity_id
_entity_poly.type
_entity_poly.pdbx_seq_one_letter_code
_entity_poly.pdbx_strand_id
1 'polypeptide(L)'
;MSPEFQASGVATQESDVFAFGVMMLELLSGEEPLKYRYEKSIGDFERTSVIETAKAGRLRRWMDRRLGDSFPVKVVEKLMRLALECVEDEAVNRPEMGRVAGKISQLYLESEKWIFQPRLEARSRAADMDMKNISLEPF
;
A
#
# COMPACT_ATOMS: atom_id res chain seq x y z
N MET A 1 9.31 -13.13 8.98
CA MET A 1 9.70 -14.36 8.24
C MET A 1 8.46 -15.23 8.08
N SER A 2 8.38 -16.04 7.02
CA SER A 2 7.26 -16.96 6.87
C SER A 2 7.30 -18.07 7.94
N PRO A 3 6.14 -18.60 8.36
CA PRO A 3 6.09 -19.63 9.40
C PRO A 3 6.91 -20.88 9.06
N GLU A 4 6.84 -21.35 7.82
CA GLU A 4 7.56 -22.55 7.37
C GLU A 4 9.07 -22.33 7.27
N PHE A 5 9.52 -21.13 6.91
CA PHE A 5 10.95 -20.79 6.94
C PHE A 5 11.48 -20.76 8.39
N GLN A 6 10.71 -20.21 9.33
CA GLN A 6 11.08 -20.21 10.75
C GLN A 6 11.18 -21.63 11.32
N ALA A 7 10.29 -22.53 10.89
CA ALA A 7 10.26 -23.90 11.38
C ALA A 7 11.35 -24.80 10.76
N SER A 8 11.60 -24.66 9.45
CA SER A 8 12.48 -25.57 8.70
C SER A 8 13.86 -25.00 8.39
N GLY A 9 14.01 -23.68 8.36
CA GLY A 9 15.20 -22.99 7.85
C GLY A 9 15.37 -23.06 6.33
N VAL A 10 14.42 -23.66 5.60
CA VAL A 10 14.51 -23.86 4.15
C VAL A 10 13.80 -22.72 3.43
N ALA A 11 14.54 -21.97 2.63
CA ALA A 11 13.99 -20.95 1.76
C ALA A 11 13.29 -21.58 0.55
N THR A 12 12.09 -21.10 0.24
CA THR A 12 11.30 -21.46 -0.93
C THR A 12 10.78 -20.22 -1.63
N GLN A 13 10.24 -20.39 -2.85
CA GLN A 13 9.62 -19.28 -3.58
C GLN A 13 8.46 -18.66 -2.80
N GLU A 14 7.69 -19.47 -2.07
CA GLU A 14 6.58 -19.03 -1.24
C GLU A 14 7.05 -18.26 0.00
N SER A 15 8.23 -18.61 0.55
CA SER A 15 8.84 -17.86 1.64
C SER A 15 9.32 -16.47 1.17
N ASP A 16 9.81 -16.37 -0.07
CA ASP A 16 10.16 -15.09 -0.71
C ASP A 16 8.91 -14.23 -0.96
N VAL A 17 7.81 -14.85 -1.42
CA VAL A 17 6.50 -14.18 -1.59
C VAL A 17 6.02 -13.60 -0.26
N PHE A 18 6.14 -14.35 0.83
CA PHE A 18 5.78 -13.87 2.17
C PHE A 18 6.64 -12.67 2.59
N ALA A 19 7.96 -12.77 2.44
CA ALA A 19 8.86 -11.67 2.78
C ALA A 19 8.55 -10.40 1.96
N PHE A 20 8.24 -10.56 0.67
CA PHE A 20 7.81 -9.48 -0.19
C PHE A 20 6.47 -8.86 0.27
N GLY A 21 5.51 -9.68 0.68
CA GLY A 21 4.24 -9.22 1.24
C GLY A 21 4.42 -8.38 2.51
N VAL A 22 5.31 -8.81 3.42
CA VAL A 22 5.68 -8.03 4.61
C VAL A 22 6.29 -6.69 4.22
N MET A 23 7.26 -6.69 3.31
CA MET A 23 7.89 -5.47 2.79
C MET A 23 6.86 -4.50 2.18
N MET A 24 5.88 -5.00 1.42
CA MET A 24 4.81 -4.15 0.90
C MET A 24 3.99 -3.51 2.02
N LEU A 25 3.66 -4.26 3.08
CA LEU A 25 2.90 -3.71 4.21
C LEU A 25 3.72 -2.66 4.98
N GLU A 26 5.03 -2.86 5.14
CA GLU A 26 5.94 -1.85 5.70
C GLU A 26 5.94 -0.58 4.86
N LEU A 27 6.06 -0.69 3.53
CA LEU A 27 6.06 0.48 2.64
C LEU A 27 4.75 1.26 2.68
N LEU A 28 3.62 0.57 2.80
CA LEU A 28 2.29 1.20 2.85
C LEU A 28 2.01 1.89 4.19
N SER A 29 2.46 1.29 5.30
CA SER A 29 2.22 1.80 6.65
C SER A 29 3.29 2.78 7.13
N GLY A 30 4.51 2.67 6.61
CA GLY A 30 5.69 3.35 7.13
C GLY A 30 6.15 2.83 8.50
N GLU A 31 5.65 1.66 8.92
CA GLU A 31 5.98 1.03 10.20
C GLU A 31 6.88 -0.20 10.00
N GLU A 32 7.62 -0.58 11.06
CA GLU A 32 8.45 -1.78 11.07
C GLU A 32 7.59 -3.07 11.06
N PRO A 33 8.12 -4.23 10.61
CA PRO A 33 7.36 -5.48 10.54
C PRO A 33 6.84 -5.92 11.91
N LEU A 34 7.66 -5.71 12.94
CA LEU A 34 7.41 -6.04 14.33
C LEU A 34 7.91 -4.90 15.20
N LYS A 35 7.01 -4.33 15.98
CA LYS A 35 7.31 -3.28 16.95
C LYS A 35 7.16 -3.84 18.36
N TYR A 36 8.13 -3.54 19.22
CA TYR A 36 8.09 -3.92 20.63
C TYR A 36 7.98 -2.66 21.48
N ARG A 37 6.92 -2.56 22.29
CA ARG A 37 6.71 -1.45 23.22
C ARG A 37 6.63 -2.00 24.63
N TYR A 38 7.47 -1.48 25.52
CA TYR A 38 7.37 -1.85 26.94
C TYR A 38 6.09 -1.26 27.56
N GLU A 39 5.23 -2.12 28.08
CA GLU A 39 3.97 -1.77 28.71
C GLU A 39 4.09 -1.93 30.22
N LYS A 40 4.28 -0.79 30.91
CA LYS A 40 4.54 -0.75 32.36
C LYS A 40 3.43 -1.40 33.19
N SER A 41 2.19 -1.36 32.70
CA SER A 41 1.03 -1.91 33.41
C SER A 41 1.05 -3.45 33.50
N ILE A 42 1.70 -4.11 32.54
CA ILE A 42 1.81 -5.58 32.46
C ILE A 42 3.23 -6.03 32.84
N GLY A 43 4.20 -5.11 32.83
CA GLY A 43 5.59 -5.39 33.14
C GLY A 43 6.33 -6.12 32.01
N ASP A 44 5.77 -6.11 30.79
CA ASP A 44 6.25 -6.87 29.63
C ASP A 44 6.20 -6.04 28.34
N PHE A 45 6.72 -6.57 27.24
CA PHE A 45 6.68 -5.95 25.92
C PHE A 45 5.41 -6.36 25.16
N GLU A 46 4.64 -5.37 24.72
CA GLU A 46 3.62 -5.56 23.71
C GLU A 46 4.30 -5.65 22.33
N ARG A 47 4.05 -6.77 21.64
CA ARG A 47 4.47 -6.98 20.24
C ARG A 47 3.34 -6.61 19.32
N THR A 48 3.58 -5.69 18.39
CA THR A 48 2.64 -5.33 17.33
C THR A 48 3.20 -5.75 15.97
N SER A 49 2.45 -6.54 15.20
CA SER A 49 2.81 -6.91 13.84
C SER A 49 2.15 -6.02 12.79
N VAL A 50 2.89 -5.67 11.73
CA VAL A 50 2.34 -4.95 10.58
C VAL A 50 1.25 -5.78 9.86
N ILE A 51 1.35 -7.11 9.89
CA ILE A 51 0.36 -8.02 9.31
C ILE A 51 -0.95 -7.97 10.12
N GLU A 52 -0.85 -8.06 11.45
CA GLU A 52 -2.01 -8.04 12.36
C GLU A 52 -2.74 -6.70 12.27
N THR A 53 -1.98 -5.59 12.27
CA THR A 53 -2.55 -4.24 12.14
C THR A 53 -3.14 -4.00 10.76
N ALA A 54 -2.57 -4.58 9.70
CA ALA A 54 -3.15 -4.52 8.35
C ALA A 54 -4.50 -5.24 8.28
N LYS A 55 -4.61 -6.44 8.87
CA LYS A 55 -5.86 -7.22 8.90
C LYS A 55 -6.98 -6.51 9.70
N ALA A 56 -6.63 -5.84 10.80
CA ALA A 56 -7.59 -5.13 11.65
C ALA A 56 -7.84 -3.66 11.26
N GLY A 57 -6.95 -3.07 10.48
CA GLY A 57 -6.88 -1.64 10.23
C GLY A 57 -7.97 -1.12 9.29
N ARG A 58 -8.53 0.05 9.61
CA ARG A 58 -9.24 0.84 8.59
C ARG A 58 -8.18 1.54 7.74
N LEU A 59 -8.16 1.27 6.43
CA LEU A 59 -7.14 1.70 5.47
C LEU A 59 -6.60 3.12 5.73
N ARG A 60 -7.46 4.15 5.73
CA ARG A 60 -7.04 5.56 5.92
C ARG A 60 -6.27 5.84 7.21
N ARG A 61 -6.50 5.09 8.28
CA ARG A 61 -5.81 5.26 9.56
C ARG A 61 -4.52 4.42 9.65
N TRP A 62 -4.42 3.41 8.81
CA TRP A 62 -3.33 2.45 8.81
C TRP A 62 -2.19 2.83 7.85
N MET A 63 -2.52 3.55 6.77
CA MET A 63 -1.53 4.08 5.82
C MET A 63 -0.56 5.07 6.49
N ASP A 64 0.67 5.14 5.95
CA ASP A 64 1.68 6.11 6.35
C ASP A 64 1.10 7.53 6.32
N ARG A 65 1.07 8.17 7.48
CA ARG A 65 0.51 9.51 7.65
C ARG A 65 1.24 10.57 6.83
N ARG A 66 2.52 10.33 6.50
CA ARG A 66 3.32 11.22 5.64
C ARG A 66 2.79 11.30 4.21
N LEU A 67 2.00 10.31 3.76
CA LEU A 67 1.37 10.31 2.45
C LEU A 67 0.13 11.22 2.36
N GLY A 68 -0.49 11.60 3.49
CA GLY A 68 -1.67 12.45 3.49
C GLY A 68 -2.82 11.90 2.61
N ASP A 69 -3.31 12.72 1.67
CA ASP A 69 -4.27 12.32 0.63
C ASP A 69 -3.60 12.11 -0.75
N SER A 70 -2.28 11.98 -0.79
CA SER A 70 -1.48 11.88 -2.03
C SER A 70 -1.44 10.46 -2.62
N PHE A 71 -2.56 9.75 -2.60
CA PHE A 71 -2.66 8.43 -3.22
C PHE A 71 -4.09 8.07 -3.67
N PRO A 72 -4.23 7.28 -4.75
CA PRO A 72 -5.52 6.75 -5.15
C PRO A 72 -5.98 5.65 -4.20
N VAL A 73 -6.90 5.98 -3.29
CA VAL A 73 -7.41 5.08 -2.23
C VAL A 73 -7.81 3.69 -2.76
N LYS A 74 -8.50 3.63 -3.91
CA LYS A 74 -8.93 2.35 -4.52
C LYS A 74 -7.77 1.47 -4.97
N VAL A 75 -6.70 2.08 -5.50
CA VAL A 75 -5.51 1.34 -5.96
C VAL A 75 -4.76 0.82 -4.74
N VAL A 76 -4.57 1.66 -3.73
CA VAL A 76 -3.91 1.28 -2.48
C VAL A 76 -4.68 0.17 -1.75
N GLU A 77 -6.01 0.21 -1.74
CA GLU A 77 -6.82 -0.86 -1.15
C GLU A 77 -6.58 -2.21 -1.86
N LYS A 78 -6.53 -2.22 -3.20
CA LYS A 78 -6.19 -3.43 -3.96
C LYS A 78 -4.76 -3.91 -3.70
N LEU A 79 -3.82 -2.96 -3.58
CA LEU A 79 -2.41 -3.26 -3.30
C LEU A 79 -2.24 -3.86 -1.89
N MET A 80 -2.95 -3.33 -0.90
CA MET A 80 -2.98 -3.88 0.46
C MET A 80 -3.58 -5.28 0.49
N ARG A 81 -4.67 -5.54 -0.26
CA ARG A 81 -5.24 -6.89 -0.39
C ARG A 81 -4.25 -7.86 -1.02
N LEU A 82 -3.52 -7.44 -2.05
CA LEU A 82 -2.46 -8.25 -2.66
C LEU A 82 -1.34 -8.56 -1.66
N ALA A 83 -0.91 -7.58 -0.88
CA ALA A 83 0.10 -7.79 0.16
C ALA A 83 -0.39 -8.78 1.23
N LEU A 84 -1.67 -8.72 1.62
CA LEU A 84 -2.30 -9.67 2.53
C LEU A 84 -2.37 -11.09 1.94
N GLU A 85 -2.68 -11.25 0.65
CA GLU A 85 -2.61 -12.55 -0.05
C GLU A 85 -1.17 -13.13 -0.01
N CYS A 86 -0.14 -12.29 -0.08
CA CYS A 86 1.26 -12.73 -0.04
C CYS A 86 1.69 -13.23 1.35
N VAL A 87 1.06 -12.75 2.43
CA VAL A 87 1.39 -13.11 3.83
C VAL A 87 0.38 -14.09 4.44
N GLU A 88 -0.31 -14.87 3.60
CA GLU A 88 -1.11 -15.99 4.07
C GLU A 88 -0.23 -17.00 4.83
N ASP A 89 -0.77 -17.55 5.92
CA ASP A 89 -0.02 -18.45 6.79
C ASP A 89 0.36 -19.73 6.04
N GLU A 90 -0.60 -20.31 5.32
CA GLU A 90 -0.40 -21.47 4.45
C GLU A 90 0.32 -21.09 3.15
N ALA A 91 1.52 -21.63 2.93
CA ALA A 91 2.36 -21.32 1.77
C ALA A 91 1.65 -21.53 0.42
N VAL A 92 0.81 -22.57 0.32
CA VAL A 92 0.05 -22.91 -0.90
C VAL A 92 -1.01 -21.87 -1.28
N ASN A 93 -1.47 -21.07 -0.32
CA ASN A 93 -2.47 -20.02 -0.56
C ASN A 93 -1.83 -18.72 -1.07
N ARG A 94 -0.50 -18.61 -1.00
CA ARG A 94 0.22 -17.44 -1.48
C ARG A 94 0.28 -17.44 -3.01
N PRO A 95 0.15 -16.27 -3.65
CA PRO A 95 0.26 -16.19 -5.10
C PRO A 95 1.69 -16.35 -5.60
N GLU A 96 1.86 -16.91 -6.79
CA GLU A 96 3.15 -16.89 -7.48
C GLU A 96 3.63 -15.46 -7.74
N MET A 97 4.94 -15.26 -7.71
CA MET A 97 5.53 -13.93 -7.85
C MET A 97 5.28 -13.29 -9.23
N GLY A 98 5.10 -14.10 -10.28
CA GLY A 98 4.64 -13.60 -11.58
C GLY A 98 3.26 -12.94 -11.51
N ARG A 99 2.32 -13.53 -10.75
CA ARG A 99 0.97 -12.95 -10.53
C ARG A 99 1.06 -11.67 -9.69
N VAL A 100 1.92 -11.64 -8.68
CA VAL A 100 2.14 -10.46 -7.84
C VAL A 100 2.69 -9.30 -8.68
N ALA A 101 3.75 -9.52 -9.44
CA ALA A 101 4.36 -8.51 -10.32
C ALA A 101 3.38 -8.00 -11.39
N GLY A 102 2.58 -8.91 -11.98
CA GLY A 102 1.54 -8.56 -12.93
C GLY A 102 0.46 -7.66 -12.34
N LYS A 103 -0.06 -8.01 -11.15
CA LYS A 103 -1.05 -7.18 -10.44
C LYS A 103 -0.47 -5.82 -10.06
N ILE A 104 0.77 -5.75 -9.55
CA ILE A 104 1.42 -4.47 -9.21
C ILE A 104 1.55 -3.58 -10.45
N SER A 105 1.98 -4.14 -11.58
CA SER A 105 2.07 -3.41 -12.85
C SER A 105 0.72 -2.82 -13.28
N GLN A 106 -0.36 -3.59 -13.16
CA GLN A 106 -1.71 -3.11 -13.46
C GLN A 106 -2.13 -1.97 -12.52
N LEU A 107 -1.89 -2.11 -11.21
CA LEU A 107 -2.21 -1.10 -10.21
C LEU A 107 -1.41 0.19 -10.41
N TYR A 108 -0.15 0.09 -10.82
CA TYR A 108 0.68 1.23 -11.18
C TYR A 108 0.07 2.02 -12.35
N LEU A 109 -0.32 1.34 -13.43
CA LEU A 109 -0.99 1.98 -14.56
C LEU A 109 -2.35 2.59 -14.19
N GLU A 110 -3.08 1.99 -13.25
CA GLU A 110 -4.30 2.59 -12.68
C GLU A 110 -3.97 3.87 -11.87
N SER A 111 -2.88 3.89 -11.11
CA SER A 111 -2.49 5.08 -10.32
C SER A 111 -2.03 6.24 -11.18
N GLU A 112 -1.36 6.00 -12.31
CA GLU A 112 -0.95 7.05 -13.24
C GLU A 112 -2.15 7.88 -13.72
N LYS A 113 -3.28 7.23 -14.04
CA LYS A 113 -4.51 7.91 -14.44
C LYS A 113 -4.99 8.90 -13.36
N TRP A 114 -4.88 8.52 -12.09
CA TRP A 114 -5.24 9.39 -10.97
C TRP A 114 -4.29 10.58 -10.82
N ILE A 115 -3.00 10.44 -11.12
CA ILE A 115 -2.04 11.57 -11.09
C ILE A 115 -2.34 12.56 -12.21
N PHE A 116 -2.69 12.07 -13.40
CA PHE A 116 -2.95 12.93 -14.56
C PHE A 116 -4.32 13.62 -14.53
N GLN A 117 -5.33 13.01 -13.90
CA GLN A 117 -6.69 13.58 -13.85
C GLN A 117 -6.77 14.99 -13.23
N PRO A 118 -6.26 15.25 -12.01
CA PRO A 118 -6.28 16.59 -11.41
C PRO A 118 -5.53 17.63 -12.25
N ARG A 119 -4.44 17.23 -12.91
CA ARG A 119 -3.61 18.13 -13.71
C ARG A 119 -4.27 18.49 -15.04
N LEU A 120 -5.00 17.55 -15.64
CA LEU A 120 -5.79 17.78 -16.85
C LEU A 120 -7.01 18.65 -16.53
N GLU A 121 -7.72 18.38 -15.43
CA GLU A 121 -8.85 19.22 -14.99
C GLU A 121 -8.41 20.64 -14.63
N ALA A 122 -7.28 20.80 -13.94
CA ALA A 122 -6.72 22.12 -13.64
C ALA A 122 -6.30 22.88 -14.91
N ARG A 123 -5.67 22.21 -15.88
CA ARG A 123 -5.34 22.80 -17.19
C ARG A 123 -6.59 23.17 -17.99
N SER A 124 -7.63 22.34 -17.95
CA SER A 124 -8.91 22.64 -18.61
C SER A 124 -9.59 23.85 -17.98
N ARG A 125 -9.64 23.95 -16.65
CA ARG A 125 -10.22 25.11 -15.94
C ARG A 125 -9.42 26.38 -16.18
N ALA A 126 -8.09 26.29 -16.23
CA ALA A 126 -7.23 27.43 -16.56
C ALA A 126 -7.48 27.91 -18.00
N ALA A 127 -7.57 26.99 -18.97
CA ALA A 127 -7.90 27.33 -20.36
C ALA A 127 -9.31 27.95 -20.50
N ASP A 128 -10.31 27.47 -19.75
CA ASP A 128 -11.65 28.05 -19.71
C ASP A 128 -11.67 29.45 -19.06
N MET A 129 -10.82 29.71 -18.07
CA MET A 129 -10.68 31.04 -17.46
C MET A 129 -9.98 32.02 -18.41
N ASP A 130 -8.92 31.60 -19.10
CA ASP A 130 -8.21 32.44 -20.07
C ASP A 130 -9.12 32.81 -21.25
N MET A 131 -9.93 31.87 -21.75
CA MET A 131 -10.86 32.12 -22.85
C MET A 131 -11.98 33.10 -22.46
N LYS A 132 -12.42 33.09 -21.19
CA LYS A 132 -13.40 34.06 -20.65
C LYS A 132 -12.80 35.45 -20.43
N ASN A 133 -11.51 35.54 -20.11
CA ASN A 133 -10.82 36.83 -19.96
C ASN A 133 -10.53 37.50 -21.32
N ILE A 134 -10.24 36.71 -22.36
CA ILE A 134 -10.06 37.23 -23.74
C ILE A 134 -11.34 37.83 -24.32
N SER A 135 -12.52 37.40 -23.85
CA SER A 135 -13.82 37.87 -24.34
C SER A 135 -14.39 39.08 -23.57
N LEU A 136 -13.63 39.67 -22.64
CA LEU A 136 -14.04 40.82 -21.82
C LEU A 136 -13.22 42.10 -22.06
N GLU A 137 -12.28 42.13 -23.01
CA GLU A 137 -11.60 43.36 -23.43
C GLU A 137 -12.52 44.15 -24.39
N PRO A 138 -13.08 45.31 -24.00
CA PRO A 138 -13.82 46.16 -24.93
C PRO A 138 -12.83 46.89 -25.85
N PHE A 139 -13.11 46.86 -27.16
CA PHE A 139 -12.58 47.86 -28.10
C PHE A 139 -13.06 49.27 -27.73
#